data_AF-A0A482ZWL5-F1
#
_entry.id   AF-A0A482ZWL5-F1
#
_cell.length_a   1.000
_cell.length_b   1.000
_cell.length_c   1.000
_cell.angle_alpha   90.00
_cell.angle_beta   90.00
_cell.angle_gamma   90.00
#
_symmetry.space_group_name_H-M   'P 1'
#
loop_
_entity.id
_entity.type
_entity.pdbx_description
1 polymer ?
#
loop_
_entity_poly.entity_id
_entity_poly.type
_entity_poly.pdbx_seq_one_letter_code
_entity_poly.pdbx_strand_id
1 'polypeptide(L)' 'MYENQGSGGKWNRLDVEFGVNDDVVATLEYNKYWGEENSQFGQLKNSSNIQAGIKYTF' A
#
# COMPACT_ATOMS: atom_id res chain seq x y z
N MET A 1 19.84 -24.25 0.58
CA MET A 1 18.46 -24.73 0.84
C MET A 1 18.41 -25.13 2.31
N TYR A 2 17.82 -24.45 3.29
CA TYR A 2 17.02 -23.23 3.41
C TYR A 2 17.31 -22.71 4.83
N GLU A 3 17.70 -21.45 5.01
CA GLU A 3 17.96 -20.90 6.35
C GLU A 3 17.14 -19.62 6.55
N ASN A 4 16.22 -19.68 7.52
CA ASN A 4 15.35 -18.62 8.03
C ASN A 4 14.21 -18.08 7.14
N GLN A 5 13.14 -18.85 6.94
CA GLN A 5 11.82 -18.35 6.50
C GLN A 5 11.02 -17.68 7.65
N GLY A 6 11.68 -16.91 8.51
CA GLY A 6 11.09 -16.41 9.77
C GLY A 6 11.12 -14.89 9.98
N SER A 7 11.87 -14.13 9.19
CA SER A 7 12.22 -12.74 9.51
C SER A 7 11.47 -11.73 8.64
N GLY A 8 10.23 -11.45 9.05
CA GLY A 8 9.91 -10.14 9.62
C GLY A 8 9.36 -9.05 8.71
N GLY A 9 9.31 -9.22 7.40
CA GLY A 9 8.73 -8.22 6.48
C GLY A 9 7.20 -8.33 6.37
N LYS A 10 6.47 -7.22 6.48
CA LYS A 10 5.01 -7.16 6.28
C LYS A 10 4.62 -5.98 5.40
N TRP A 11 3.49 -6.14 4.72
CA TRP A 11 2.86 -5.14 3.87
C TRP A 11 1.36 -5.08 4.18
N ASN A 12 0.81 -3.87 4.18
CA ASN A 12 -0.63 -3.61 4.19
C ASN A 12 -0.94 -2.50 3.19
N ARG A 13 -2.10 -2.63 2.55
CA ARG A 13 -2.71 -1.59 1.74
C ARG A 13 -4.06 -1.26 2.36
N LEU A 14 -4.32 0.03 2.52
CA LEU A 14 -5.62 0.57 2.87
C LEU A 14 -6.10 1.38 1.69
N ASP A 15 -7.25 1.03 1.14
CA ASP A 15 -7.94 1.79 0.11
C ASP A 15 -9.28 2.31 0.64
N VAL A 16 -9.60 3.55 0.29
CA VAL A 16 -10.89 4.17 0.55
C VAL A 16 -11.37 4.84 -0.73
N GLU A 17 -12.63 4.61 -1.06
CA GLU A 17 -13.29 5.21 -2.20
C GLU A 17 -14.52 6.01 -1.73
N PHE A 18 -14.65 7.25 -2.21
CA PHE A 18 -15.73 8.17 -1.88
C PHE A 18 -16.44 8.62 -3.15
N GLY A 19 -17.73 8.30 -3.28
CA GLY A 19 -18.58 8.89 -4.31
C GLY A 19 -18.85 10.36 -3.98
N VAL A 20 -18.45 11.26 -4.88
CA VAL A 20 -18.68 12.72 -4.75
C VAL A 20 -20.00 13.09 -5.40
N ASN A 21 -20.27 12.53 -6.57
CA ASN A 21 -21.55 12.57 -7.29
C ASN A 21 -21.66 11.33 -8.19
N ASP A 22 -22.72 11.24 -9.00
CA ASP A 22 -23.02 10.06 -9.84
C ASP A 22 -21.87 9.69 -10.81
N ASP A 23 -21.05 10.67 -11.19
CA ASP A 23 -20.01 10.53 -12.21
C ASP A 23 -18.58 10.69 -11.67
N VAL A 24 -18.41 11.12 -10.41
CA VAL A 24 -17.13 11.47 -9.80
C VAL A 24 -16.88 10.66 -8.54
N VAL A 25 -15.73 9.99 -8.54
CA VAL A 25 -15.26 9.16 -7.43
C VAL A 25 -13.86 9.60 -7.02
N ALA A 26 -13.66 9.87 -5.74
CA ALA A 26 -12.36 10.14 -5.16
C ALA A 26 -11.80 8.88 -4.50
N THR A 27 -10.51 8.60 -4.71
CA THR A 27 -9.83 7.45 -4.11
C THR A 27 -8.64 7.90 -3.27
N LEU A 28 -8.45 7.27 -2.12
CA LEU A 28 -7.25 7.40 -1.30
C LEU A 28 -6.69 6.00 -1.05
N GLU A 29 -5.39 5.85 -1.24
CA GLU A 29 -4.68 4.60 -1.05
C GLU A 29 -3.43 4.84 -0.21
N TYR A 30 -3.22 3.99 0.79
CA TYR A 30 -2.02 3.98 1.62
C TYR A 30 -1.35 2.63 1.55
N ASN A 31 -0.13 2.60 1.01
CA ASN A 31 0.73 1.43 0.98
C ASN A 31 1.79 1.55 2.07
N LYS A 32 1.78 0.60 3.02
CA LYS A 32 2.72 0.57 4.13
C LYS A 32 3.54 -0.71 4.10
N TYR A 33 4.86 -0.56 4.11
CA TYR A 33 5.82 -1.63 4.27
C TYR A 33 6.54 -1.47 5.60
N TRP A 34 6.77 -2.58 6.32
CA TRP A 34 7.54 -2.59 7.56
C TRP A 34 8.18 -3.94 7.80
N GLY A 35 9.07 -4.01 8.78
CA GLY A 35 9.78 -5.22 9.13
C GLY A 35 11.27 -5.01 9.29
N GLU A 36 11.99 -6.13 9.45
CA GLU A 36 13.44 -6.16 9.54
C GLU A 36 14.10 -5.73 8.23
N GLU A 37 15.19 -4.97 8.32
CA GLU A 37 15.87 -4.37 7.14
C GLU A 37 16.34 -5.40 6.11
N ASN A 38 16.73 -6.60 6.56
CA ASN A 38 17.16 -7.69 5.67
C ASN A 38 16.00 -8.50 5.06
N SER A 39 14.75 -8.21 5.44
CA SER A 39 13.57 -8.86 4.88
C SER A 39 13.17 -8.24 3.54
N GLN A 40 12.47 -9.01 2.71
CA GLN A 40 12.00 -8.53 1.40
C GLN A 40 11.16 -7.24 1.51
N PHE A 41 10.25 -7.15 2.49
CA PHE A 41 9.42 -5.95 2.69
C PHE A 41 10.08 -4.88 3.55
N GLY A 42 11.01 -5.22 4.45
CA GLY A 42 11.75 -4.22 5.22
C GLY A 42 12.67 -3.37 4.33
N GLN A 43 13.23 -3.95 3.26
CA GLN A 43 13.94 -3.20 2.22
C GLN A 43 13.05 -2.19 1.49
N LEU A 44 11.73 -2.41 1.47
CA LEU A 44 10.72 -1.54 0.86
C LEU A 44 10.10 -0.56 1.85
N LYS A 45 10.54 -0.52 3.11
CA LYS A 45 9.99 0.37 4.16
C LYS A 45 9.96 1.84 3.71
N ASN A 46 11.02 2.30 3.04
CA ASN A 46 11.13 3.66 2.51
C ASN A 46 10.33 3.91 1.22
N SER A 47 9.80 2.85 0.60
CA SER A 47 8.91 2.91 -0.56
C SER A 47 7.43 2.94 -0.18
N SER A 48 7.11 2.97 1.12
CA SER A 48 5.75 3.22 1.61
C SER A 48 5.24 4.55 1.04
N ASN A 49 4.00 4.58 0.55
CA ASN A 49 3.46 5.72 -0.16
C ASN A 49 1.98 5.95 0.15
N ILE A 50 1.54 7.19 -0.09
CA ILE A 50 0.14 7.59 -0.11
C ILE A 50 -0.16 8.03 -1.54
N GLN A 51 -1.30 7.59 -2.07
CA GLN A 51 -1.78 7.93 -3.40
C GLN A 51 -3.20 8.47 -3.27
N ALA A 52 -3.50 9.52 -4.04
CA ALA A 52 -4.84 10.07 -4.17
C ALA A 52 -5.21 10.11 -5.64
N GLY A 53 -6.49 9.86 -5.94
CA GLY A 53 -7.00 9.79 -7.30
C GLY A 53 -8.40 10.36 -7.41
N ILE A 54 -8.73 10.81 -8.61
CA ILE A 54 -10.10 11.18 -9.01
C ILE A 54 -10.41 10.38 -10.26
N LYS A 55 -11.54 9.68 -10.25
CA LYS A 55 -12.12 8.99 -11.40
C LYS A 55 -13.34 9.77 -11.85
N TYR A 56 -13.47 9.96 -13.15
CA TYR A 56 -14.63 10.57 -13.80
C TYR A 56 -15.18 9.57 -14.83
N THR A 57 -16.48 9.31 -14.80
CA THR A 57 -17.20 8.42 -15.72
C THR A 57 -18.26 9.20 -16.51
N PHE A 58 -18.47 8.85 -17.79
CA PHE A 58 -19.40 9.50 -18.73
C PHE A 58 -20.33 8.48 -19.39
#